data_AF-A0A8T3WX31-F1
#
_entry.id   AF-A0A8T3WX31-F1
#
_cell.length_a   1.000
_cell.length_b   1.000
_cell.length_c   1.000
_cell.angle_alpha   90.00
_cell.angle_beta   90.00
_cell.angle_gamma   90.00
#
_symmetry.space_group_name_H-M   'P 1'
#
loop_
_entity.id
_entity.type
_entity.pdbx_description
1 polymer ?
#
loop_
_entity_poly.entity_id
_entity_poly.type
_entity_poly.pdbx_seq_one_letter_code
_entity_poly.pdbx_strand_id
1 'polypeptide(L)'
;MFEELKTKLGSIDSALNEESLNLANQSGDGIEALKKSGNEFKYLLLEVRLKEGGNEFAKLFLRGFDYPMYAHPIIAEYFLRNEVTPSLTSNFKMPDRWPLKDKSFDQYERTVKSESEGLELTIFAVGGGKFDLKNNGINLRGYSQAFGSIPRDYQERFKELLQQLVQKPTYNGFQINFEK
;
A
#
# COMPACT_ATOMS: atom_id res chain seq x y z
N MET A 1 5.94 -22.01 12.15
CA MET A 1 6.43 -20.69 11.72
C MET A 1 5.37 -19.93 10.91
N PHE A 2 4.68 -20.58 9.97
CA PHE A 2 3.60 -19.98 9.19
C PHE A 2 2.52 -19.24 10.00
N GLU A 3 1.92 -19.88 11.02
CA GLU A 3 0.84 -19.25 11.81
C GLU A 3 1.31 -17.99 12.58
N GLU A 4 2.57 -17.95 13.02
CA GLU A 4 3.15 -16.77 13.65
C GLU A 4 3.27 -15.62 12.65
N LEU A 5 3.84 -15.89 11.46
CA LEU A 5 3.99 -14.89 10.40
C LEU A 5 2.64 -14.40 9.87
N LYS A 6 1.68 -15.30 9.72
CA LYS A 6 0.29 -14.99 9.39
C LYS A 6 -0.33 -14.08 10.44
N THR A 7 -0.10 -14.32 11.72
CA THR A 7 -0.57 -13.45 12.80
C THR A 7 0.05 -12.06 12.73
N LYS A 8 1.38 -11.98 12.53
CA LYS A 8 2.11 -10.71 12.39
C LYS A 8 1.64 -9.91 11.17
N LEU A 9 1.48 -10.56 10.02
CA LEU A 9 0.92 -9.92 8.82
C LEU A 9 -0.56 -9.54 9.02
N GLY A 10 -1.30 -10.36 9.75
CA GLY A 10 -2.67 -10.13 10.18
C GLY A 10 -2.85 -8.88 11.03
N SER A 11 -1.86 -8.51 11.85
CA SER A 11 -1.90 -7.32 12.70
C SER A 11 -1.57 -6.00 12.00
N ILE A 12 -0.92 -6.02 10.82
CA ILE A 12 -0.67 -4.80 10.05
C ILE A 12 -2.02 -4.22 9.58
N ASP A 13 -2.29 -2.94 9.79
CA ASP A 13 -3.55 -2.33 9.37
C ASP A 13 -3.70 -2.36 7.84
N SER A 14 -4.83 -2.83 7.33
CA SER A 14 -5.03 -2.99 5.88
C SER A 14 -5.26 -1.66 5.15
N ALA A 15 -5.85 -0.66 5.80
CA ALA A 15 -6.35 0.54 5.13
C ALA A 15 -5.43 1.77 5.32
N LEU A 16 -4.69 1.83 6.43
CA LEU A 16 -3.84 2.99 6.75
C LEU A 16 -2.76 2.65 7.77
N ASN A 17 -1.54 3.13 7.56
CA ASN A 17 -0.51 3.11 8.59
C ASN A 17 -0.62 4.38 9.47
N GLU A 18 -1.22 4.25 10.66
CA GLU A 18 -1.43 5.38 11.58
C GLU A 18 -0.13 5.88 12.21
N GLU A 19 0.90 5.05 12.37
CA GLU A 19 2.19 5.47 12.89
C GLU A 19 2.90 6.41 11.91
N SER A 20 2.95 6.02 10.64
CA SER A 20 3.50 6.86 9.57
C SER A 20 2.73 8.18 9.43
N LEU A 21 1.40 8.14 9.54
CA LEU A 21 0.57 9.34 9.52
C LEU A 21 0.84 10.26 10.72
N ASN A 22 1.01 9.71 11.93
CA ASN A 22 1.32 10.51 13.11
C ASN A 22 2.66 11.23 12.98
N LEU A 23 3.69 10.55 12.46
CA LEU A 23 4.98 11.16 12.15
C LEU A 23 4.83 12.26 11.08
N ALA A 24 4.06 12.01 10.02
CA ALA A 24 3.79 12.99 8.97
C ALA A 24 3.12 14.26 9.51
N ASN A 25 2.13 14.10 10.38
CA ASN A 25 1.42 15.21 11.02
C ASN A 25 2.34 16.03 11.92
N GLN A 26 3.25 15.39 12.67
CA GLN A 26 4.24 16.10 13.49
C GLN A 26 5.22 16.92 12.64
N SER A 27 5.60 16.42 11.46
CA SER A 27 6.44 17.15 10.50
C SER A 27 5.70 18.23 9.71
N GLY A 28 4.38 18.32 9.81
CA GLY A 28 3.57 19.28 9.04
C GLY A 28 3.34 18.89 7.57
N ASP A 29 3.71 17.66 7.19
CA ASP A 29 3.53 17.10 5.85
C ASP A 29 2.34 16.13 5.76
N GLY A 30 1.61 15.91 6.87
CA GLY A 30 0.51 14.97 6.93
C GLY A 30 -0.77 15.45 6.25
N ILE A 31 -1.92 14.92 6.69
CA ILE A 31 -3.22 15.11 6.01
C ILE A 31 -3.62 16.57 5.86
N GLU A 32 -3.34 17.40 6.85
CA GLU A 32 -3.67 18.82 6.80
C GLU A 32 -2.86 19.55 5.70
N ALA A 33 -1.64 19.10 5.42
CA ALA A 33 -0.86 19.60 4.30
C ALA A 33 -1.43 19.12 2.96
N LEU A 34 -1.83 17.84 2.87
CA LEU A 34 -2.50 17.29 1.70
C LEU A 34 -3.75 18.11 1.34
N LYS A 35 -4.63 18.35 2.33
CA LYS A 35 -5.86 19.15 2.18
C LYS A 35 -5.57 20.58 1.69
N LYS A 36 -4.59 21.26 2.28
CA LYS A 36 -4.25 22.65 1.94
C LYS A 36 -3.58 22.80 0.57
N SER A 37 -2.82 21.79 0.16
CA SER A 37 -2.05 21.86 -1.08
C SER A 37 -2.93 21.82 -2.34
N GLY A 38 -4.11 21.20 -2.27
CA GLY A 38 -4.95 20.95 -3.44
C GLY A 38 -4.29 20.07 -4.51
N ASN A 39 -3.12 19.51 -4.21
CA ASN A 39 -2.29 18.73 -5.13
C ASN A 39 -2.82 17.31 -5.32
N GLU A 40 -2.41 16.69 -6.41
CA GLU A 40 -2.62 15.27 -6.64
C GLU A 40 -1.55 14.45 -5.93
N PHE A 41 -1.97 13.42 -5.20
CA PHE A 41 -1.11 12.45 -4.56
C PHE A 41 -1.35 11.07 -5.15
N LYS A 42 -0.48 10.12 -4.84
CA LYS A 42 -0.55 8.75 -5.38
C LYS A 42 -0.97 7.78 -4.29
N TYR A 43 -1.76 6.78 -4.68
CA TYR A 43 -2.10 5.65 -3.83
C TYR A 43 -1.77 4.34 -4.53
N LEU A 44 -1.58 3.28 -3.74
CA LEU A 44 -1.27 1.94 -4.23
C LEU A 44 -2.05 0.88 -3.47
N LEU A 45 -2.55 -0.12 -4.21
CA LEU A 45 -3.07 -1.37 -3.67
C LEU A 45 -1.99 -2.45 -3.78
N LEU A 46 -1.67 -3.07 -2.66
CA LEU A 46 -0.66 -4.11 -2.53
C LEU A 46 -1.32 -5.38 -1.99
N GLU A 47 -0.84 -6.53 -2.42
CA GLU A 47 -1.22 -7.83 -1.86
C GLU A 47 0.02 -8.52 -1.30
N VAL A 48 -0.06 -8.98 -0.05
CA VAL A 48 0.98 -9.81 0.55
C VAL A 48 0.42 -11.22 0.71
N ARG A 49 1.16 -12.20 0.21
CA ARG A 49 0.83 -13.62 0.29
C ARG A 49 1.94 -14.37 1.03
N LEU A 50 1.54 -15.21 1.97
CA LEU A 50 2.38 -16.19 2.64
C LEU A 50 1.92 -17.59 2.23
N LYS A 51 2.86 -18.46 1.87
CA LYS A 51 2.59 -19.86 1.55
C LYS A 51 3.53 -20.79 2.31
N GLU A 52 3.00 -21.93 2.76
CA GLU A 52 3.76 -23.04 3.33
C GLU A 52 3.12 -24.36 2.85
N GLY A 53 3.76 -25.05 1.91
CA GLY A 53 3.18 -26.24 1.28
C GLY A 53 1.83 -25.95 0.62
N GLY A 54 0.76 -26.58 1.11
CA GLY A 54 -0.62 -26.38 0.62
C GLY A 54 -1.39 -25.24 1.29
N ASN A 55 -0.82 -24.58 2.32
CA ASN A 55 -1.46 -23.49 3.03
C ASN A 55 -1.14 -22.14 2.38
N GLU A 56 -2.13 -21.28 2.24
CA GLU A 56 -1.98 -19.93 1.70
C GLU A 56 -2.74 -18.92 2.57
N PHE A 57 -2.10 -17.79 2.85
CA PHE A 57 -2.71 -16.62 3.46
C PHE A 57 -2.41 -15.41 2.60
N ALA A 58 -3.45 -14.66 2.23
CA ALA A 58 -3.34 -13.46 1.41
C ALA A 58 -4.05 -12.28 2.08
N LYS A 59 -3.43 -11.11 2.04
CA LYS A 59 -4.00 -9.87 2.60
C LYS A 59 -3.68 -8.67 1.72
N LEU A 60 -4.68 -7.80 1.55
CA LEU A 60 -4.57 -6.58 0.77
C LEU A 60 -4.29 -5.38 1.67
N PHE A 61 -3.53 -4.43 1.12
CA PHE A 61 -3.09 -3.21 1.80
C PHE A 61 -3.26 -2.01 0.88
N LEU A 62 -3.87 -0.96 1.42
CA LEU A 62 -4.02 0.33 0.77
C LEU A 62 -3.04 1.33 1.36
N ARG A 63 -2.19 1.95 0.53
CA ARG A 63 -1.11 2.87 0.98
C ARG A 63 -1.00 4.12 0.13
N GLY A 64 -0.33 5.14 0.66
CA GLY A 64 -0.16 6.46 0.03
C GLY A 64 -1.14 7.52 0.53
N PHE A 65 -1.98 7.18 1.51
CA PHE A 65 -2.93 8.09 2.17
C PHE A 65 -2.37 8.70 3.46
N ASP A 66 -1.20 8.26 3.88
CA ASP A 66 -0.51 8.62 5.11
C ASP A 66 0.53 9.73 4.92
N TYR A 67 1.11 9.85 3.72
CA TYR A 67 2.16 10.82 3.40
C TYR A 67 2.06 11.31 1.93
N PRO A 68 2.44 12.57 1.62
CA PRO A 68 2.52 13.08 0.25
C PRO A 68 3.58 12.32 -0.55
N MET A 69 3.16 11.25 -1.21
CA MET A 69 4.03 10.43 -2.03
C MET A 69 3.83 10.74 -3.51
N TYR A 70 4.92 11.14 -4.17
CA TYR A 70 4.91 11.56 -5.57
C TYR A 70 5.23 10.45 -6.55
N ALA A 71 5.57 9.23 -6.11
CA ALA A 71 5.78 8.08 -7.00
C ALA A 71 5.27 6.76 -6.40
N HIS A 72 4.59 5.94 -7.21
CA HIS A 72 4.05 4.65 -6.77
C HIS A 72 5.12 3.67 -6.28
N PRO A 73 6.31 3.55 -6.92
CA PRO A 73 7.37 2.68 -6.41
C PRO A 73 7.88 3.10 -5.03
N ILE A 74 7.88 4.40 -4.72
CA ILE A 74 8.27 4.90 -3.39
C ILE A 74 7.26 4.45 -2.33
N ILE A 75 5.96 4.46 -2.65
CA ILE A 75 4.91 3.92 -1.75
C ILE A 75 5.16 2.43 -1.48
N ALA A 76 5.47 1.66 -2.53
CA ALA A 76 5.75 0.23 -2.41
C ALA A 76 7.03 -0.05 -1.59
N GLU A 77 8.10 0.72 -1.81
CA GLU A 77 9.34 0.64 -1.04
C GLU A 77 9.11 1.00 0.43
N TYR A 78 8.35 2.05 0.71
CA TYR A 78 8.04 2.46 2.07
C TYR A 78 7.25 1.38 2.81
N PHE A 79 6.23 0.80 2.16
CA PHE A 79 5.47 -0.34 2.71
C PHE A 79 6.38 -1.55 2.98
N LEU A 80 7.23 -1.91 2.01
CA LEU A 80 8.16 -3.01 2.14
C LEU A 80 9.08 -2.80 3.35
N ARG A 81 9.73 -1.64 3.45
CA ARG A 81 10.77 -1.36 4.45
C ARG A 81 10.23 -1.13 5.85
N ASN A 82 9.08 -0.49 5.98
CA ASN A 82 8.60 -0.01 7.28
C ASN A 82 7.48 -0.87 7.87
N GLU A 83 6.82 -1.70 7.07
CA GLU A 83 5.67 -2.47 7.56
C GLU A 83 5.90 -3.96 7.41
N VAL A 84 6.27 -4.41 6.21
CA VAL A 84 6.46 -5.85 5.94
C VAL A 84 7.79 -6.33 6.52
N THR A 85 8.87 -5.62 6.22
CA THR A 85 10.22 -5.97 6.63
C THR A 85 10.32 -6.09 8.15
N PRO A 86 9.95 -5.09 8.98
CA PRO A 86 10.08 -5.21 10.43
C PRO A 86 9.20 -6.32 11.02
N SER A 87 8.06 -6.61 10.39
CA SER A 87 7.13 -7.64 10.84
C SER A 87 7.57 -9.06 10.47
N LEU A 88 8.30 -9.26 9.36
CA LEU A 88 8.56 -10.58 8.78
C LEU A 88 10.05 -10.92 8.59
N THR A 89 10.99 -9.98 8.79
CA THR A 89 12.40 -10.06 8.35
C THR A 89 13.29 -11.08 9.01
N SER A 90 12.99 -11.59 10.20
CA SER A 90 13.87 -12.64 10.75
C SER A 90 13.97 -13.83 9.80
N ASN A 91 12.99 -14.00 8.91
CA ASN A 91 12.85 -15.19 8.10
C ASN A 91 13.04 -14.96 6.59
N PHE A 92 12.96 -13.72 6.08
CA PHE A 92 13.02 -13.46 4.63
C PHE A 92 14.07 -12.41 4.25
N LYS A 93 14.80 -12.65 3.16
CA LYS A 93 15.67 -11.66 2.52
C LYS A 93 14.85 -10.81 1.56
N MET A 94 14.58 -9.57 1.93
CA MET A 94 13.86 -8.60 1.11
C MET A 94 14.81 -7.56 0.52
N PRO A 95 14.50 -7.03 -0.69
CA PRO A 95 15.30 -5.95 -1.25
C PRO A 95 15.08 -4.65 -0.46
N ASP A 96 16.12 -3.83 -0.34
CA ASP A 96 16.03 -2.53 0.35
C ASP A 96 15.21 -1.50 -0.43
N ARG A 97 15.02 -1.73 -1.73
CA ARG A 97 14.25 -0.89 -2.66
C ARG A 97 13.33 -1.74 -3.51
N TRP A 98 12.26 -1.13 -4.01
CA TRP A 98 11.39 -1.83 -4.95
C TRP A 98 12.16 -2.12 -6.26
N PRO A 99 12.23 -3.38 -6.74
CA PRO A 99 13.08 -3.73 -7.88
C PRO A 99 12.65 -3.08 -9.19
N LEU A 100 13.64 -2.69 -10.00
CA LEU A 100 13.45 -2.34 -11.40
C LEU A 100 13.38 -3.61 -12.25
N LYS A 101 12.50 -3.61 -13.25
CA LYS A 101 12.33 -4.73 -14.19
C LYS A 101 13.47 -4.79 -15.22
N ASP A 102 13.98 -3.63 -15.61
CA ASP A 102 15.14 -3.50 -16.49
C ASP A 102 15.98 -2.27 -16.08
N LYS A 103 17.07 -2.00 -16.81
CA LYS A 103 17.90 -0.81 -16.57
C LYS A 103 17.25 0.50 -17.05
N SER A 104 16.03 0.45 -17.60
CA SER A 104 15.26 1.66 -17.92
C SER A 104 14.59 2.18 -16.65
N PHE A 105 14.66 3.49 -16.44
CA PHE A 105 14.28 4.11 -15.17
C PHE A 105 12.77 4.06 -14.85
N ASP A 106 11.94 3.56 -15.77
CA ASP A 106 10.49 3.66 -15.69
C ASP A 106 9.75 2.30 -15.60
N GLN A 107 10.47 1.18 -15.62
CA GLN A 107 9.87 -0.15 -15.49
C GLN A 107 10.24 -0.81 -14.15
N TYR A 108 9.22 -1.11 -13.35
CA TYR A 108 9.37 -1.74 -12.04
C TYR A 108 8.81 -3.16 -12.06
N GLU A 109 9.42 -4.03 -11.27
CA GLU A 109 8.85 -5.36 -11.03
C GLU A 109 7.49 -5.21 -10.37
N ARG A 110 6.49 -5.97 -10.81
CA ARG A 110 5.19 -5.99 -10.10
C ARG A 110 5.22 -6.83 -8.84
N THR A 111 6.16 -7.77 -8.76
CA THR A 111 6.19 -8.80 -7.72
C THR A 111 7.56 -8.85 -7.08
N VAL A 112 7.60 -8.80 -5.76
CA VAL A 112 8.77 -9.15 -4.94
C VAL A 112 8.48 -10.51 -4.31
N LYS A 113 9.43 -11.44 -4.42
CA LYS A 113 9.33 -12.77 -3.83
C LYS A 113 10.55 -13.07 -2.98
N SER A 114 10.33 -13.78 -1.88
CA SER A 114 11.40 -14.31 -1.03
C SER A 114 10.97 -15.65 -0.48
N GLU A 115 11.90 -16.59 -0.45
CA GLU A 115 11.68 -17.94 0.05
C GLU A 115 12.67 -18.26 1.17
N SER A 116 12.20 -18.96 2.20
CA SER A 116 13.02 -19.39 3.32
C SER A 116 12.37 -20.53 4.07
N GLU A 117 13.13 -21.60 4.34
CA GLU A 117 12.66 -22.75 5.15
C GLU A 117 11.32 -23.36 4.70
N GLY A 118 11.04 -23.37 3.39
CA GLY A 118 9.78 -23.89 2.83
C GLY A 118 8.59 -22.91 2.89
N LEU A 119 8.82 -21.69 3.35
CA LEU A 119 7.89 -20.57 3.28
C LEU A 119 8.16 -19.70 2.05
N GLU A 120 7.11 -19.30 1.35
CA GLU A 120 7.18 -18.29 0.29
C GLU A 120 6.43 -17.03 0.75
N LEU A 121 7.10 -15.88 0.69
CA LEU A 121 6.52 -14.56 0.84
C LEU A 121 6.51 -13.85 -0.50
N THR A 122 5.32 -13.54 -0.99
CA THR A 122 5.10 -12.79 -2.24
C THR A 122 4.43 -11.45 -1.91
N ILE A 123 4.98 -10.35 -2.40
CA ILE A 123 4.39 -9.02 -2.32
C ILE A 123 4.12 -8.55 -3.75
N PHE A 124 2.86 -8.30 -4.07
CA PHE A 124 2.39 -7.95 -5.40
C PHE A 124 1.81 -6.54 -5.40
N ALA A 125 2.40 -5.64 -6.20
CA ALA A 125 1.82 -4.33 -6.49
C ALA A 125 0.68 -4.50 -7.50
N VAL A 126 -0.54 -4.65 -6.96
CA VAL A 126 -1.77 -4.96 -7.73
C VAL A 126 -2.02 -3.88 -8.77
N GLY A 127 -1.91 -2.62 -8.35
CA GLY A 127 -2.15 -1.43 -9.16
C GLY A 127 -2.40 -0.23 -8.27
N GLY A 128 -2.54 0.95 -8.86
CA GLY A 128 -2.78 2.16 -8.09
C GLY A 128 -3.33 3.27 -8.95
N GLY A 129 -3.34 4.47 -8.40
CA GLY A 129 -3.84 5.66 -9.07
C GLY A 129 -3.41 6.93 -8.36
N LYS A 130 -4.16 8.00 -8.60
CA LYS A 130 -4.00 9.28 -7.94
C LYS A 130 -5.24 9.65 -7.15
N PHE A 131 -5.06 10.49 -6.15
CA PHE A 131 -6.17 11.10 -5.44
C PHE A 131 -5.91 12.57 -5.14
N ASP A 132 -6.99 13.33 -4.94
CA ASP A 132 -6.94 14.62 -4.25
C ASP A 132 -8.01 14.69 -3.16
N LEU A 133 -7.82 15.63 -2.24
CA LEU A 133 -8.75 15.90 -1.14
C LEU A 133 -9.44 17.24 -1.40
N LYS A 134 -10.67 17.20 -1.94
CA LYS A 134 -11.46 18.41 -2.24
C LYS A 134 -12.91 18.21 -1.83
N ASN A 135 -13.53 19.26 -1.29
CA ASN A 135 -14.95 19.28 -0.90
C ASN A 135 -15.34 18.12 0.04
N ASN A 136 -14.50 17.79 1.02
CA ASN A 136 -14.66 16.58 1.86
C ASN A 136 -14.72 15.25 1.07
N GLY A 137 -14.22 15.23 -0.15
CA GLY A 137 -14.10 14.04 -0.99
C GLY A 137 -12.67 13.54 -1.08
N ILE A 138 -12.48 12.22 -1.09
CA ILE A 138 -11.28 11.56 -1.62
C ILE A 138 -11.59 11.23 -3.08
N ASN A 139 -11.09 12.05 -4.00
CA ASN A 139 -11.38 11.93 -5.42
C ASN A 139 -10.31 11.08 -6.10
N LEU A 140 -10.64 9.83 -6.41
CA LEU A 140 -9.75 8.83 -6.98
C LEU A 140 -9.81 8.84 -8.51
N ARG A 141 -8.65 8.85 -9.17
CA ARG A 141 -8.54 8.81 -10.63
C ARG A 141 -7.24 8.22 -11.15
N GLY A 142 -7.20 8.00 -12.47
CA GLY A 142 -6.00 7.61 -13.19
C GLY A 142 -5.48 6.21 -12.83
N TYR A 143 -4.21 5.97 -13.13
CA TYR A 143 -3.55 4.68 -12.92
C TYR A 143 -2.10 4.87 -12.49
N SER A 144 -1.47 3.80 -12.00
CA SER A 144 -0.03 3.79 -11.75
C SER A 144 0.75 3.59 -13.05
N GLN A 145 1.66 4.51 -13.39
CA GLN A 145 2.54 4.30 -14.54
C GLN A 145 3.44 3.07 -14.36
N ALA A 146 3.89 2.80 -13.12
CA ALA A 146 4.73 1.65 -12.80
C ALA A 146 3.94 0.33 -12.72
N PHE A 147 2.74 0.35 -12.12
CA PHE A 147 2.01 -0.87 -11.74
C PHE A 147 0.62 -0.99 -12.39
N GLY A 148 0.28 -0.12 -13.34
CA GLY A 148 -1.03 -0.09 -14.00
C GLY A 148 -2.21 0.28 -13.09
N SER A 149 -3.41 0.05 -13.60
CA SER A 149 -4.67 0.20 -12.87
C SER A 149 -5.00 -1.02 -12.02
N ILE A 150 -5.81 -0.83 -10.97
CA ILE A 150 -6.34 -1.94 -10.16
C ILE A 150 -7.24 -2.83 -11.04
N PRO A 151 -6.95 -4.14 -11.18
CA PRO A 151 -7.75 -5.05 -12.00
C PRO A 151 -9.18 -5.22 -11.46
N ARG A 152 -10.11 -5.60 -12.35
CA ARG A 152 -11.54 -5.76 -12.01
C ARG A 152 -11.77 -6.70 -10.82
N ASP A 153 -11.03 -7.80 -10.75
CA ASP A 153 -11.19 -8.82 -9.71
C ASP A 153 -10.82 -8.31 -8.30
N TYR A 154 -10.08 -7.20 -8.22
CA TYR A 154 -9.69 -6.56 -6.96
C TYR A 154 -10.59 -5.36 -6.58
N GLN A 155 -11.52 -4.95 -7.44
CA GLN A 155 -12.28 -3.70 -7.25
C GLN A 155 -13.18 -3.72 -6.01
N GLU A 156 -13.84 -4.83 -5.73
CA GLU A 156 -14.72 -4.92 -4.54
C GLU A 156 -13.89 -4.85 -3.25
N ARG A 157 -12.79 -5.59 -3.16
CA ARG A 157 -11.86 -5.52 -2.02
C ARG A 157 -11.21 -4.15 -1.88
N PHE A 158 -10.90 -3.50 -2.99
CA PHE A 158 -10.38 -2.14 -2.99
C PHE A 158 -11.38 -1.15 -2.39
N LYS A 159 -12.67 -1.25 -2.77
CA LYS A 159 -13.75 -0.43 -2.16
C LYS A 159 -13.90 -0.71 -0.67
N GLU A 160 -13.82 -1.97 -0.22
CA GLU A 160 -13.86 -2.31 1.20
C GLU A 160 -12.75 -1.60 1.99
N LEU A 161 -11.51 -1.60 1.48
CA LEU A 161 -10.39 -0.91 2.13
C LEU A 161 -10.57 0.61 2.13
N LEU A 162 -11.15 1.19 1.09
CA LEU A 162 -11.49 2.62 1.06
C LEU A 162 -12.59 2.97 2.08
N GLN A 163 -13.55 2.07 2.29
CA GLN A 163 -14.57 2.25 3.34
C GLN A 163 -13.94 2.17 4.74
N GLN A 164 -12.99 1.26 4.95
CA GLN A 164 -12.22 1.21 6.20
C GLN A 164 -11.38 2.48 6.39
N LEU A 165 -10.80 3.02 5.32
CA LEU A 165 -10.04 4.27 5.36
C LEU A 165 -10.89 5.43 5.88
N VAL A 166 -12.11 5.64 5.36
CA VAL A 166 -12.97 6.75 5.82
C VAL A 166 -13.58 6.55 7.21
N GLN A 167 -13.43 5.35 7.80
CA GLN A 167 -13.74 5.12 9.21
C GLN A 167 -12.59 5.53 10.15
N LYS A 168 -11.40 5.78 9.60
CA LYS A 168 -10.26 6.25 10.39
C LYS A 168 -10.52 7.67 10.89
N PRO A 169 -10.14 8.03 12.13
CA PRO A 169 -10.40 9.36 12.69
C PRO A 169 -9.98 10.51 11.77
N THR A 170 -8.86 10.35 11.06
CA THR A 170 -8.30 11.39 10.19
C THR A 170 -9.06 11.60 8.88
N TYR A 171 -9.75 10.56 8.41
CA TYR A 171 -10.55 10.56 7.18
C TYR A 171 -12.05 10.51 7.48
N ASN A 172 -12.45 10.60 8.75
CA ASN A 172 -13.84 10.53 9.16
C ASN A 172 -14.65 11.65 8.50
N GLY A 173 -15.79 11.27 7.92
CA GLY A 173 -16.68 12.19 7.20
C GLY A 173 -16.27 12.50 5.76
N PHE A 174 -15.17 11.92 5.25
CA PHE A 174 -14.86 11.99 3.83
C PHE A 174 -15.75 11.07 3.00
N GLN A 175 -16.11 11.51 1.80
CA GLN A 175 -16.80 10.69 0.79
C GLN A 175 -15.80 10.17 -0.24
N ILE A 176 -15.91 8.91 -0.62
CA ILE A 176 -15.10 8.33 -1.70
C ILE A 176 -15.75 8.63 -3.04
N ASN A 177 -15.02 9.30 -3.93
CA ASN A 177 -15.48 9.62 -5.28
C ASN A 177 -14.57 8.95 -6.30
N PHE A 178 -15.14 8.21 -7.24
CA PHE A 178 -14.42 7.66 -8.38
C PHE A 178 -14.67 8.54 -9.59
N GLU A 179 -13.65 9.25 -10.05
CA GLU A 179 -13.75 10.04 -11.28
C GLU A 179 -13.56 9.10 -12.49
N LYS A 180 -14.38 9.31 -13.52
CA LYS A 180 -14.37 8.53 -14.76
C LYS A 180 -13.29 9.00 -15.72
#